data_AF-A0A317J5H6-F1
#
_entry.id   AF-A0A317J5H6-F1
#
_cell.length_a   1.000
_cell.length_b   1.000
_cell.length_c   1.000
_cell.angle_alpha   90.00
_cell.angle_beta   90.00
_cell.angle_gamma   90.00
#
_symmetry.space_group_name_H-M   'P 1'
#
loop_
_entity.id
_entity.type
_entity.pdbx_description
1 polymer ?
#
loop_
_entity_poly.entity_id
_entity_poly.type
_entity_poly.pdbx_seq_one_letter_code
_entity_poly.pdbx_strand_id
1 'polypeptide(L)'
;MKRLLIAIGLTIVLFVPAVASAQILVAGEGPVVYGHHHLNTTNMDAQKKFYAGTLGGTVVKIGSDDRQQEIIKFPNVLMFFRPMQAPTGGSIGTTVNHIGFSVPDLRPLVAKIKANGFKM
;
A
#
# COMPACT_ATOMS: atom_id res chain seq x y z
N MET A 1 46.56 14.83 35.50
CA MET A 1 46.72 14.69 34.03
C MET A 1 45.96 13.48 33.46
N LYS A 2 46.20 12.24 33.90
CA LYS A 2 45.48 11.04 33.37
C LYS A 2 43.94 11.12 33.42
N ARG A 3 43.36 11.58 34.54
CA ARG A 3 41.90 11.73 34.70
C ARG A 3 41.29 12.79 33.77
N LEU A 4 42.03 13.87 33.50
CA LEU A 4 41.62 14.92 32.57
C LEU A 4 41.64 14.41 31.13
N LEU A 5 42.68 13.65 30.75
CA LEU A 5 42.76 13.02 29.43
C LEU A 5 41.66 11.98 29.21
N ILE A 6 41.30 11.20 30.23
CA ILE A 6 40.18 10.26 30.17
C ILE A 6 38.85 11.00 30.01
N ALA A 7 38.63 12.08 30.76
CA ALA A 7 37.43 12.89 30.65
C ALA A 7 37.28 13.51 29.26
N ILE A 8 38.36 14.11 28.72
CA ILE A 8 38.37 14.67 27.36
C ILE A 8 38.10 13.59 26.30
N GLY A 9 38.72 12.41 26.44
CA GLY A 9 38.48 11.27 25.54
C GLY A 9 37.02 10.80 25.56
N LEU A 10 36.40 10.72 26.74
CA LEU A 10 34.99 10.36 26.87
C LEU A 10 34.06 11.41 26.26
N THR A 11 34.35 12.69 26.45
CA THR A 11 33.57 13.79 25.85
C THR A 11 33.64 13.73 24.32
N ILE A 12 34.81 13.48 23.73
CA ILE A 12 34.93 13.35 22.27
C ILE A 12 34.07 12.18 21.75
N VAL A 13 34.10 11.02 22.42
CA VAL A 13 33.29 9.86 22.00
C VAL A 13 31.78 10.12 22.09
N LEU A 14 31.32 10.89 23.09
CA LEU A 14 29.90 11.19 23.29
C LEU A 14 29.36 12.29 22.35
N PHE A 15 30.23 13.13 21.80
CA PHE A 15 29.86 14.26 20.93
C PHE A 15 30.17 14.04 19.44
N VAL A 16 30.71 12.88 19.05
CA VAL A 16 30.79 12.51 17.63
C VAL A 16 29.40 12.09 17.17
N PRO A 17 28.72 12.86 16.31
CA PRO A 17 27.46 12.42 15.75
C PRO A 17 27.71 11.17 14.90
N ALA A 18 27.06 10.06 15.26
CA ALA A 18 27.02 8.90 14.38
C ALA A 18 26.34 9.33 13.08
N VAL A 19 27.05 9.26 11.96
CA VAL A 19 26.44 9.38 10.63
C VAL A 19 25.52 8.19 10.44
N ALA A 20 24.23 8.39 10.74
CA ALA A 20 23.20 7.39 10.52
C ALA A 20 22.76 7.46 9.05
N SER A 21 23.33 6.59 8.21
CA SER A 21 22.89 6.41 6.82
C SER A 21 21.59 5.59 6.77
N ALA A 22 20.48 6.18 7.23
CA ALA A 22 19.13 5.62 7.09
C ALA A 22 18.27 6.35 6.05
N GLN A 23 18.83 7.39 5.41
CA GLN A 23 18.15 8.11 4.33
C GLN A 23 18.04 7.24 3.07
N ILE A 24 16.81 7.02 2.59
CA ILE A 24 16.54 6.43 1.28
C ILE A 24 17.00 7.43 0.22
N LEU A 25 18.24 7.26 -0.28
CA LEU A 25 18.81 8.08 -1.38
C LEU A 25 18.48 7.51 -2.76
N VAL A 26 18.02 6.26 -2.80
CA VAL A 26 17.70 5.52 -4.04
C VAL A 26 16.52 6.11 -4.82
N ALA A 27 15.77 7.06 -4.25
CA ALA A 27 14.70 7.76 -4.95
C ALA A 27 15.19 8.50 -6.22
N GLY A 28 16.46 8.88 -6.28
CA GLY A 28 17.08 9.48 -7.47
C GLY A 28 17.67 8.48 -8.48
N GLU A 29 17.72 7.19 -8.13
CA GLU A 29 18.43 6.16 -8.91
C GLU A 29 17.52 5.44 -9.92
N GLY A 30 16.21 5.69 -9.89
CA GLY A 30 15.27 5.03 -10.80
C GLY A 30 13.83 5.52 -10.66
N PRO A 31 12.92 5.04 -11.52
CA PRO A 31 11.52 5.40 -11.46
C PRO A 31 10.87 4.84 -10.19
N VAL A 32 10.04 5.64 -9.53
CA VAL A 32 9.15 5.15 -8.48
C VAL A 32 8.09 4.27 -9.14
N VAL A 33 8.18 2.96 -8.94
CA VAL A 33 7.20 2.00 -9.45
C VAL A 33 6.10 1.81 -8.42
N TYR A 34 4.89 2.23 -8.78
CA TYR A 34 3.71 2.00 -7.96
C TYR A 34 3.39 0.50 -7.89
N GLY A 35 3.32 -0.04 -6.67
CA GLY A 35 3.14 -1.48 -6.46
C GLY A 35 1.72 -1.89 -6.09
N HIS A 36 1.19 -1.33 -5.00
CA HIS A 36 -0.01 -1.86 -4.38
C HIS A 36 -0.73 -0.91 -3.42
N HIS A 37 -2.00 -1.22 -3.14
CA HIS A 37 -2.81 -0.62 -2.07
C HIS A 37 -3.11 -1.65 -0.99
N HIS A 38 -3.21 -1.19 0.26
CA HIS A 38 -3.81 -1.95 1.37
C HIS A 38 -5.12 -1.29 1.77
N LEU A 39 -6.21 -2.07 1.73
CA LEU A 39 -7.55 -1.62 2.08
C LEU A 39 -8.10 -2.42 3.26
N ASN A 40 -8.87 -1.75 4.10
CA ASN A 40 -9.59 -2.39 5.20
C ASN A 40 -10.95 -2.87 4.71
N THR A 41 -11.36 -4.07 5.09
CA THR A 41 -12.69 -4.59 4.79
C THR A 41 -13.12 -5.59 5.86
N THR A 42 -14.43 -5.73 6.06
CA THR A 42 -15.04 -6.81 6.85
C THR A 42 -15.72 -7.85 5.97
N ASN A 43 -15.71 -7.65 4.65
CA ASN A 43 -16.41 -8.52 3.71
C ASN A 43 -15.59 -8.67 2.42
N MET A 44 -14.76 -9.72 2.39
CA MET A 44 -13.89 -10.03 1.25
C MET A 44 -14.68 -10.46 0.01
N ASP A 45 -15.82 -11.15 0.20
CA ASP A 45 -16.66 -11.58 -0.93
C ASP A 45 -17.28 -10.39 -1.67
N ALA A 46 -17.66 -9.34 -0.93
CA ALA A 46 -18.08 -8.08 -1.54
C ALA A 46 -16.94 -7.43 -2.35
N GLN A 47 -15.69 -7.47 -1.84
CA GLN A 47 -14.54 -6.95 -2.58
C GLN A 47 -14.29 -7.74 -3.87
N LYS A 48 -14.33 -9.09 -3.80
CA LYS A 48 -14.19 -9.96 -4.98
C LYS A 48 -15.30 -9.71 -6.00
N LYS A 49 -16.55 -9.58 -5.56
CA LYS A 49 -17.68 -9.29 -6.45
C LYS A 49 -17.49 -7.97 -7.21
N PHE A 50 -17.00 -6.93 -6.53
CA PHE A 50 -16.76 -5.65 -7.16
C PHE A 50 -15.48 -5.66 -8.03
N TYR A 51 -14.31 -5.80 -7.41
CA TYR A 51 -13.04 -5.60 -8.10
C TYR A 51 -12.73 -6.73 -9.10
N ALA A 52 -12.99 -7.99 -8.77
CA ALA A 52 -12.76 -9.09 -9.69
C ALA A 52 -13.95 -9.27 -10.65
N GLY A 53 -15.15 -9.49 -10.11
CA GLY A 53 -16.34 -9.79 -10.92
C GLY A 53 -16.80 -8.64 -11.82
N THR A 54 -16.66 -7.39 -11.35
CA THR A 54 -17.14 -6.21 -12.10
C THR A 54 -16.02 -5.52 -12.86
N LEU A 55 -14.91 -5.20 -12.19
CA LEU A 55 -13.80 -4.43 -12.78
C LEU A 55 -12.75 -5.28 -13.52
N GLY A 56 -12.84 -6.62 -13.46
CA GLY A 56 -11.97 -7.53 -14.22
C GLY A 56 -10.63 -7.86 -13.55
N GLY A 57 -10.49 -7.59 -12.25
CA GLY A 57 -9.36 -8.07 -11.47
C GLY A 57 -9.33 -9.59 -11.37
N THR A 58 -8.15 -10.16 -11.10
CA THR A 58 -7.98 -11.61 -10.89
C THR A 58 -7.72 -11.91 -9.42
N VAL A 59 -8.43 -12.87 -8.84
CA VAL A 59 -8.17 -13.34 -7.48
C VAL A 59 -6.94 -14.24 -7.50
N VAL A 60 -5.92 -13.90 -6.71
CA VAL A 60 -4.68 -14.66 -6.60
C VAL A 60 -4.26 -14.80 -5.14
N LYS A 61 -3.43 -15.79 -4.84
CA LYS A 61 -2.76 -15.91 -3.54
C LYS A 61 -1.30 -15.51 -3.68
N ILE A 62 -0.83 -14.64 -2.79
CA ILE A 62 0.57 -14.21 -2.72
C ILE A 62 1.08 -14.43 -1.29
N GLY A 63 2.32 -14.93 -1.19
CA GLY A 63 3.00 -15.22 0.08
C GLY A 63 3.78 -16.52 -0.03
N SER A 64 4.16 -17.07 1.12
CA SER A 64 4.78 -18.40 1.25
C SER A 64 4.06 -19.18 2.34
N ASP A 65 3.97 -20.51 2.16
CA ASP A 65 3.48 -21.46 3.16
C ASP A 65 2.14 -21.05 3.81
N ASP A 66 2.14 -20.83 5.12
CA ASP A 66 0.99 -20.46 5.94
C ASP A 66 0.63 -18.96 5.86
N ARG A 67 1.45 -18.14 5.20
CA ARG A 67 1.26 -16.69 5.05
C ARG A 67 0.73 -16.28 3.68
N GLN A 68 0.04 -17.18 2.99
CA GLN A 68 -0.63 -16.86 1.72
C GLN A 68 -1.82 -15.94 1.97
N GLN A 69 -1.79 -14.75 1.37
CA GLN A 69 -2.90 -13.81 1.38
C GLN A 69 -3.64 -13.83 0.04
N GLU A 70 -4.96 -13.98 0.10
CA GLU A 70 -5.83 -13.78 -1.06
C GLU A 70 -5.94 -12.28 -1.35
N ILE A 71 -5.61 -11.91 -2.59
CA ILE A 71 -5.61 -10.52 -3.06
C ILE A 71 -6.31 -10.41 -4.42
N ILE A 72 -6.54 -9.18 -4.87
CA ILE A 72 -7.04 -8.90 -6.21
C ILE A 72 -5.94 -8.24 -7.04
N LYS A 73 -5.54 -8.88 -8.13
CA LYS A 73 -4.49 -8.44 -9.04
C LYS A 73 -5.07 -7.78 -10.28
N PHE A 74 -4.52 -6.63 -10.63
CA PHE A 74 -4.63 -6.00 -11.94
C PHE A 74 -3.23 -5.97 -12.61
N PRO A 75 -3.09 -5.66 -13.91
CA PRO A 75 -1.80 -5.69 -14.59
C PRO A 75 -0.69 -4.89 -13.91
N ASN A 76 -1.02 -3.68 -13.40
CA ASN A 76 -0.03 -2.73 -12.86
C ASN A 76 -0.21 -2.45 -11.36
N VAL A 77 -1.12 -3.15 -10.66
CA VAL A 77 -1.39 -2.91 -9.24
C VAL A 77 -1.91 -4.16 -8.55
N LEU A 78 -1.43 -4.37 -7.32
CA LEU A 78 -1.97 -5.37 -6.41
C LEU A 78 -2.87 -4.69 -5.37
N MET A 79 -4.03 -5.29 -5.10
CA MET A 79 -4.94 -4.82 -4.06
C MET A 79 -4.98 -5.82 -2.91
N PHE A 80 -4.33 -5.44 -1.81
CA PHE A 80 -4.34 -6.18 -0.56
C PHE A 80 -5.53 -5.74 0.28
N PHE A 81 -6.16 -6.70 0.94
CA PHE A 81 -7.27 -6.46 1.84
C PHE A 81 -6.93 -7.01 3.22
N ARG A 82 -7.24 -6.25 4.27
CA ARG A 82 -7.25 -6.73 5.65
C ARG A 82 -8.69 -7.17 5.97
N PRO A 83 -9.04 -8.46 5.84
CA PRO A 83 -10.43 -8.93 5.78
C PRO A 83 -11.19 -8.89 7.10
N MET A 84 -10.50 -8.61 8.21
CA MET A 84 -11.08 -8.52 9.55
C MET A 84 -10.91 -7.12 10.17
N GLN A 85 -10.63 -6.11 9.34
CA GLN A 85 -10.45 -4.74 9.81
C GLN A 85 -11.55 -3.87 9.25
N ALA A 86 -12.42 -3.38 10.12
CA ALA A 86 -13.42 -2.38 9.75
C ALA A 86 -12.75 -1.07 9.33
N PRO A 87 -13.16 -0.44 8.21
CA PRO A 87 -12.79 0.95 7.94
C PRO A 87 -13.29 1.85 9.08
N THR A 88 -12.44 2.76 9.53
CA THR A 88 -12.79 3.76 10.56
C THR A 88 -13.54 4.96 9.99
N GLY A 89 -13.63 5.05 8.66
CA GLY A 89 -14.30 6.13 7.94
C GLY A 89 -14.19 5.92 6.42
N GLY A 90 -14.77 6.86 5.66
CA GLY A 90 -14.63 6.91 4.20
C GLY A 90 -13.31 7.57 3.76
N SER A 91 -13.05 7.58 2.45
CA SER A 91 -11.84 8.16 1.86
C SER A 91 -11.98 9.63 1.46
N ILE A 92 -13.21 10.13 1.27
CA ILE A 92 -13.48 11.51 0.82
C ILE A 92 -12.89 12.50 1.82
N GLY A 93 -12.04 13.41 1.34
CA GLY A 93 -11.36 14.42 2.13
C GLY A 93 -10.05 13.95 2.80
N THR A 94 -9.68 12.68 2.68
CA THR A 94 -8.39 12.17 3.17
C THR A 94 -7.28 12.34 2.13
N THR A 95 -6.02 12.14 2.54
CA THR A 95 -4.85 12.14 1.65
C THR A 95 -5.00 11.15 0.49
N VAL A 96 -5.65 9.99 0.73
CA VAL A 96 -5.95 9.01 -0.30
C VAL A 96 -7.45 9.06 -0.58
N ASN A 97 -7.86 10.05 -1.37
CA ASN A 97 -9.27 10.35 -1.61
C ASN A 97 -10.00 9.29 -2.44
N HIS A 98 -9.36 8.80 -3.51
CA HIS A 98 -9.94 7.83 -4.44
C HIS A 98 -8.85 7.01 -5.16
N ILE A 99 -9.27 5.91 -5.79
CA ILE A 99 -8.46 5.09 -6.69
C ILE A 99 -9.11 5.17 -8.08
N GLY A 100 -8.34 5.59 -9.09
CA GLY A 100 -8.78 5.67 -10.47
C GLY A 100 -8.32 4.46 -11.29
N PHE A 101 -9.22 3.90 -12.10
CA PHE A 101 -8.90 2.89 -13.10
C PHE A 101 -9.00 3.50 -14.50
N SER A 102 -7.92 3.43 -15.27
CA SER A 102 -7.97 3.74 -16.70
C SER A 102 -8.57 2.54 -17.44
N VAL A 103 -9.57 2.81 -18.28
CA VAL A 103 -10.26 1.78 -19.06
C VAL A 103 -10.37 2.18 -20.53
N PRO A 104 -10.43 1.21 -21.46
CA PRO A 104 -10.53 1.51 -22.89
C PRO A 104 -11.80 2.30 -23.25
N ASP A 105 -12.94 1.98 -22.63
CA ASP A 105 -14.20 2.70 -22.80
C ASP A 105 -14.99 2.74 -21.49
N LEU A 106 -15.31 3.96 -21.04
CA LEU A 106 -16.03 4.19 -19.80
C LEU A 106 -17.51 3.82 -19.88
N ARG A 107 -18.16 4.03 -21.03
CA ARG A 107 -19.62 3.82 -21.20
C ARG A 107 -20.05 2.37 -20.92
N PRO A 108 -19.47 1.34 -21.55
CA PRO A 108 -19.84 -0.04 -21.27
C PRO A 108 -19.46 -0.46 -19.85
N LEU A 109 -18.36 0.05 -19.29
CA LEU A 109 -18.01 -0.24 -17.91
C LEU A 109 -19.05 0.32 -16.93
N VAL A 110 -19.46 1.58 -17.08
CA VAL A 110 -20.50 2.20 -16.25
C VAL A 110 -21.80 1.40 -16.31
N ALA A 111 -22.20 0.96 -17.51
CA ALA A 111 -23.39 0.12 -17.68
C ALA A 111 -23.26 -1.22 -16.93
N LYS A 112 -22.10 -1.88 -17.03
CA LYS A 112 -21.79 -3.11 -16.28
C LYS A 112 -21.82 -2.90 -14.76
N ILE A 113 -21.23 -1.81 -14.27
CA ILE A 113 -21.21 -1.48 -12.84
C ILE A 113 -22.64 -1.32 -12.30
N LYS A 114 -23.48 -0.57 -13.02
CA LYS A 114 -24.89 -0.38 -12.65
C LYS A 114 -25.68 -1.70 -12.70
N ALA A 115 -25.50 -2.50 -13.74
CA ALA A 115 -26.17 -3.81 -13.88
C ALA A 115 -25.79 -4.78 -12.75
N ASN A 116 -24.58 -4.69 -12.21
CA ASN A 116 -24.13 -5.49 -11.08
C ASN A 116 -24.57 -4.93 -9.70
N GLY A 117 -25.37 -3.87 -9.68
CA GLY A 117 -25.97 -3.30 -8.48
C GLY A 117 -25.09 -2.29 -7.72
N PHE A 118 -24.03 -1.78 -8.36
CA PHE A 118 -23.14 -0.79 -7.75
C PHE A 118 -23.50 0.63 -8.18
N LYS A 119 -23.18 1.61 -7.33
CA LYS A 119 -23.44 3.03 -7.58
C LYS A 119 -22.34 3.63 -8.47
N MET A 120 -22.74 4.52 -9.39
CA MET A 120 -21.88 5.33 -10.26
C MET A 120 -22.38 6.77 -10.28
#